data_AF-A0A0P0ZBC3-F1
#
_entry.id   AF-A0A0P0ZBC3-F1
#
_cell.length_a   1.000
_cell.length_b   1.000
_cell.length_c   1.000
_cell.angle_alpha   90.00
_cell.angle_beta   90.00
_cell.angle_gamma   90.00
#
_symmetry.space_group_name_H-M   'P 1'
#
loop_
_entity.id
_entity.type
_entity.pdbx_description
1 polymer ?
#
loop_
_entity_poly.entity_id
_entity_poly.type
_entity_poly.pdbx_seq_one_letter_code
_entity_poly.pdbx_strand_id
1 'polypeptide(L)'
;MGKTLQVIADRAYDKDRSYRPGELVEGRFADLTNPPGIVALKLYELMFRAAGAALAEDRWHTLDLAAIKAEAGIKNLTKRELVDLFKELSGAVMEYQSGTKIVVGSLLAIAEIETDDGPVVARWKFGEAFRHIAQGSDYWAIIDRSTALSMTSRYAMRLHEMIALRANLSHKASETFTLLDLRARLGVPKGKLERWDMLNRKAIQPAINEVNRISRFAVSAVPKKRGRIVVGVEIFWSVRTHDTEIEGEPVPSRPSLSVIPPEDTSSEAPKASRTRAVRKPVSDTATSAKPRQRRSKADAAPQPLAVFPSEGSLHYTAWAEPARRQLPQPTPDLAVVADAFRRWAKGRKMALDHRDILQIFETWCAKYQVRK
;
A
#
# COMPACT_ATOMS: atom_id res chain seq x y z
N MET A 1 -12.19 17.85 -21.44
CA MET A 1 -12.66 17.16 -20.23
C MET A 1 -12.31 15.69 -20.40
N GLY A 2 -11.63 15.06 -19.42
CA GLY A 2 -11.29 13.64 -19.49
C GLY A 2 -12.55 12.76 -19.56
N LYS A 3 -12.44 11.57 -20.18
CA LYS A 3 -13.58 10.67 -20.40
C LYS A 3 -14.27 10.28 -19.09
N THR A 4 -13.54 10.24 -17.99
CA THR A 4 -14.10 9.87 -16.68
C THR A 4 -15.14 10.88 -16.17
N LEU A 5 -14.87 12.19 -16.28
CA LEU A 5 -15.82 13.21 -15.84
C LEU A 5 -17.11 13.18 -16.67
N GLN A 6 -17.01 12.82 -17.95
CA GLN A 6 -18.18 12.62 -18.81
C GLN A 6 -19.00 11.43 -18.32
N VAL A 7 -18.37 10.31 -18.00
CA VAL A 7 -19.06 9.15 -17.40
C VAL A 7 -19.76 9.52 -16.09
N ILE A 8 -19.12 10.32 -15.24
CA ILE A 8 -19.74 10.79 -13.99
C ILE A 8 -20.98 11.65 -14.29
N ALA A 9 -20.93 12.53 -15.28
CA ALA A 9 -22.06 13.34 -15.70
C ALA A 9 -23.21 12.47 -16.25
N ASP A 10 -22.88 11.58 -17.20
CA ASP A 10 -23.85 10.71 -17.87
C ASP A 10 -24.53 9.74 -16.90
N ARG A 11 -23.84 9.36 -15.82
CA ARG A 11 -24.33 8.44 -14.77
C ARG A 11 -24.77 9.14 -13.49
N ALA A 12 -25.02 10.45 -13.52
CA ALA A 12 -25.46 11.19 -12.34
C ALA A 12 -26.76 10.62 -11.71
N TYR A 13 -27.61 10.00 -12.52
CA TYR A 13 -28.84 9.32 -12.09
C TYR A 13 -28.60 8.08 -11.21
N ASP A 14 -27.45 7.42 -11.35
CA ASP A 14 -27.07 6.21 -10.61
C ASP A 14 -26.64 6.62 -9.20
N LYS A 15 -27.50 6.38 -8.20
CA LYS A 15 -27.26 6.75 -6.80
C LYS A 15 -26.53 5.66 -6.01
N ASP A 16 -26.46 4.45 -6.54
CA ASP A 16 -25.89 3.29 -5.86
C ASP A 16 -24.39 3.14 -6.16
N ARG A 17 -23.94 3.73 -7.27
CA ARG A 17 -22.54 3.65 -7.70
C ARG A 17 -21.88 5.02 -7.78
N SER A 18 -20.59 5.02 -7.47
CA SER A 18 -19.68 6.14 -7.69
C SER A 18 -18.65 5.78 -8.74
N TYR A 19 -18.45 6.69 -9.69
CA TYR A 19 -17.48 6.53 -10.77
C TYR A 19 -16.27 7.40 -10.42
N ARG A 20 -15.12 6.79 -10.17
CA ARG A 20 -13.95 7.51 -9.65
C ARG A 20 -12.77 7.46 -10.63
N PRO A 21 -12.12 8.59 -10.93
CA PRO A 21 -10.86 8.62 -11.67
C PRO A 21 -9.87 7.57 -11.18
N GLY A 22 -9.31 6.80 -12.12
CA GLY A 22 -8.50 5.64 -11.80
C GLY A 22 -7.21 6.03 -11.09
N GLU A 23 -6.58 7.14 -11.49
CA GLU A 23 -5.38 7.69 -10.85
C GLU A 23 -5.65 8.05 -9.39
N LEU A 24 -6.84 8.56 -9.08
CA LEU A 24 -7.23 8.90 -7.71
C LEU A 24 -7.41 7.64 -6.85
N VAL A 25 -7.93 6.56 -7.44
CA VAL A 25 -7.97 5.25 -6.78
C VAL A 25 -6.56 4.72 -6.57
N GLU A 26 -5.70 4.86 -7.56
CA GLU A 26 -4.32 4.39 -7.54
C GLU A 26 -3.39 5.19 -6.62
N GLY A 27 -3.81 6.38 -6.21
CA GLY A 27 -3.05 7.30 -5.37
C GLY A 27 -2.45 6.64 -4.13
N ARG A 28 -1.23 7.06 -3.80
CA ARG A 28 -0.43 6.57 -2.68
C ARG A 28 -0.39 7.63 -1.60
N PHE A 29 -0.54 7.24 -0.33
CA PHE A 29 -0.32 8.18 0.77
C PHE A 29 1.17 8.52 0.86
N ALA A 30 1.55 9.73 0.45
CA ALA A 30 2.93 10.17 0.37
C ALA A 30 3.54 10.18 1.79
N ASP A 31 4.74 9.61 1.93
CA ASP A 31 5.49 9.48 3.19
C ASP A 31 4.75 8.83 4.38
N LEU A 32 3.53 8.32 4.15
CA LEU A 32 2.70 7.61 5.13
C LEU A 32 2.44 8.40 6.43
N THR A 33 2.57 9.72 6.42
CA THR A 33 2.60 10.53 7.66
C THR A 33 1.21 10.74 8.26
N ASN A 34 0.15 10.83 7.43
CA ASN A 34 -1.21 11.00 7.92
C ASN A 34 -2.30 10.46 6.97
N PRO A 35 -2.33 9.14 6.68
CA PRO A 35 -3.42 8.54 5.90
C PRO A 35 -4.77 8.67 6.64
N PRO A 36 -5.89 9.04 5.98
CA PRO A 36 -7.21 9.22 6.59
C PRO A 36 -7.87 7.94 7.10
N GLY A 37 -8.59 8.07 8.22
CA GLY A 37 -9.37 7.05 8.90
C GLY A 37 -10.54 6.58 8.04
N ILE A 38 -11.14 5.47 8.44
CA ILE A 38 -12.30 4.94 7.70
C ILE A 38 -13.45 5.96 7.65
N VAL A 39 -13.71 6.68 8.73
CA VAL A 39 -14.79 7.69 8.75
C VAL A 39 -14.46 8.87 7.83
N ALA A 40 -13.21 9.33 7.81
CA ALA A 40 -12.76 10.37 6.90
C ALA A 40 -12.85 9.91 5.43
N LEU A 41 -12.47 8.66 5.12
CA LEU A 41 -12.62 8.10 3.77
C LEU A 41 -14.09 7.95 3.35
N LYS A 42 -15.00 7.64 4.27
CA LYS A 42 -16.45 7.66 4.01
C LYS A 42 -16.96 9.06 3.74
N LEU A 43 -16.56 10.05 4.54
CA LEU A 43 -16.89 11.44 4.28
C LEU A 43 -16.37 11.88 2.90
N TYR A 44 -15.15 11.49 2.56
CA TYR A 44 -14.55 11.75 1.25
C TYR A 44 -15.33 11.10 0.11
N GLU A 45 -15.86 9.88 0.29
CA GLU A 45 -16.77 9.25 -0.67
C GLU A 45 -18.09 10.05 -0.84
N LEU A 46 -18.65 10.58 0.25
CA LEU A 46 -19.83 11.46 0.15
C LEU A 46 -19.50 12.77 -0.58
N MET A 47 -18.32 13.35 -0.33
CA MET A 47 -17.84 14.56 -1.01
C MET A 47 -17.67 14.34 -2.51
N PHE A 48 -17.08 13.21 -2.92
CA PHE A 48 -17.00 12.82 -4.33
C PHE A 48 -18.38 12.75 -4.97
N ARG A 49 -19.32 12.09 -4.29
CA ARG A 49 -20.70 11.93 -4.80
C ARG A 49 -21.39 13.28 -4.95
N ALA A 50 -21.28 14.15 -3.95
CA ALA A 50 -21.88 15.48 -3.97
C ALA A 50 -21.28 16.37 -5.07
N ALA A 51 -19.99 16.23 -5.35
CA ALA A 51 -19.32 17.00 -6.39
C ALA A 51 -19.68 16.54 -7.81
N GLY A 52 -19.89 15.24 -8.02
CA GLY A 52 -20.23 14.70 -9.34
C GLY A 52 -19.21 15.10 -10.42
N ALA A 53 -19.67 15.46 -11.61
CA ALA A 53 -18.80 15.84 -12.72
C ALA A 53 -18.03 17.15 -12.46
N ALA A 54 -18.49 17.96 -11.50
CA ALA A 54 -17.85 19.21 -11.12
C ALA A 54 -16.62 19.01 -10.19
N LEU A 55 -16.24 17.77 -9.88
CA LEU A 55 -15.15 17.46 -8.95
C LEU A 55 -13.77 18.03 -9.36
N ALA A 56 -13.59 18.35 -10.65
CA ALA A 56 -12.36 18.93 -11.18
C ALA A 56 -12.39 20.48 -11.25
N GLU A 57 -13.55 21.10 -10.97
CA GLU A 57 -13.72 22.54 -11.03
C GLU A 57 -13.13 23.24 -9.80
N ASP A 58 -12.60 24.46 -9.96
CA ASP A 58 -12.20 25.30 -8.81
C ASP A 58 -13.41 25.97 -8.16
N ARG A 59 -14.25 25.19 -7.49
CA ARG A 59 -15.47 25.70 -6.88
C ARG A 59 -15.69 25.16 -5.49
N TRP A 60 -16.51 25.87 -4.75
CA TRP A 60 -17.08 25.37 -3.52
C TRP A 60 -18.10 24.27 -3.83
N HIS A 61 -17.96 23.18 -3.11
CA HIS A 61 -18.97 22.13 -2.97
C HIS A 61 -19.55 22.18 -1.57
N THR A 62 -20.77 21.69 -1.41
CA THR A 62 -21.51 21.77 -0.16
C THR A 62 -22.13 20.43 0.21
N LEU A 63 -22.26 20.17 1.50
CA LEU A 63 -22.98 19.01 2.03
C LEU A 63 -23.51 19.31 3.43
N ASP A 64 -24.80 19.05 3.64
CA ASP A 64 -25.45 19.30 4.93
C ASP A 64 -25.04 18.24 5.95
N LEU A 65 -24.78 18.67 7.19
CA LEU A 65 -24.48 17.73 8.28
C LEU A 65 -25.62 16.72 8.50
N ALA A 66 -26.87 17.13 8.31
CA ALA A 66 -28.02 16.24 8.40
C ALA A 66 -27.96 15.13 7.34
N ALA A 67 -27.58 15.46 6.10
CA ALA A 67 -27.41 14.47 5.04
C ALA A 67 -26.25 13.51 5.34
N ILE A 68 -25.12 14.02 5.86
CA ILE A 68 -23.98 13.19 6.28
C ILE A 68 -24.41 12.19 7.36
N LYS A 69 -25.19 12.63 8.35
CA LYS A 69 -25.68 11.78 9.45
C LYS A 69 -26.70 10.73 9.02
N ALA A 70 -27.43 10.96 7.93
CA ALA A 70 -28.44 10.04 7.43
C ALA A 70 -27.83 8.78 6.79
N GLU A 71 -26.54 8.82 6.42
CA GLU A 71 -25.86 7.70 5.77
C GLU A 71 -25.55 6.58 6.78
N ALA A 72 -25.98 5.35 6.47
CA ALA A 72 -25.92 4.19 7.39
C ALA A 72 -24.50 3.86 7.91
N GLY A 73 -23.47 4.33 7.21
CA GLY A 73 -22.06 4.17 7.54
C GLY A 73 -21.45 5.22 8.46
N ILE A 74 -22.16 6.31 8.77
CA ILE A 74 -21.68 7.46 9.56
C ILE A 74 -22.71 7.75 10.66
N LYS A 75 -22.41 7.37 11.90
CA LYS A 75 -23.33 7.55 13.03
C LYS A 75 -22.85 8.64 13.97
N ASN A 76 -23.81 9.39 14.53
CA ASN A 76 -23.61 10.33 15.64
C ASN A 76 -22.55 11.43 15.45
N LEU A 77 -22.30 11.85 14.20
CA LEU A 77 -21.26 12.83 13.89
C LEU A 77 -21.57 14.23 14.43
N THR A 78 -20.85 14.69 15.43
CA THR A 78 -20.93 16.06 15.96
C THR A 78 -20.23 17.07 15.04
N LYS A 79 -20.53 18.36 15.22
CA LYS A 79 -19.81 19.44 14.51
C LYS A 79 -18.30 19.39 14.76
N ARG A 80 -17.88 19.10 15.99
CA ARG A 80 -16.47 18.97 16.36
C ARG A 80 -15.80 17.79 15.64
N GLU A 81 -16.46 16.65 15.63
CA GLU A 81 -15.94 15.48 14.91
C GLU A 81 -15.87 15.74 13.40
N LEU A 82 -16.84 16.45 12.83
CA LEU A 82 -16.78 16.88 11.42
C LEU A 82 -15.54 17.77 11.15
N VAL A 83 -15.26 18.74 12.02
CA VAL A 83 -14.04 19.57 11.93
C VAL A 83 -12.79 18.67 11.95
N ASP A 84 -12.75 17.68 12.84
CA ASP A 84 -11.58 16.79 12.97
C ASP A 84 -11.42 15.87 11.75
N LEU A 85 -12.51 15.41 11.12
CA LEU A 85 -12.46 14.69 9.85
C LEU A 85 -11.93 15.57 8.71
N PHE A 86 -12.35 16.84 8.62
CA PHE A 86 -11.83 17.77 7.61
C PHE A 86 -10.35 18.10 7.83
N LYS A 87 -9.89 18.20 9.09
CA LYS A 87 -8.45 18.33 9.38
C LYS A 87 -7.67 17.09 8.90
N GLU A 88 -8.21 15.90 9.14
CA GLU A 88 -7.60 14.65 8.69
C GLU A 88 -7.50 14.61 7.15
N LEU A 89 -8.57 14.94 6.43
CA LEU A 89 -8.58 15.00 4.97
C LEU A 89 -7.68 16.11 4.41
N SER A 90 -7.66 17.29 5.03
CA SER A 90 -6.82 18.41 4.59
C SER A 90 -5.33 18.13 4.83
N GLY A 91 -5.00 17.41 5.89
CA GLY A 91 -3.63 17.00 6.21
C GLY A 91 -3.14 15.78 5.43
N ALA A 92 -3.99 15.14 4.64
CA ALA A 92 -3.62 13.97 3.84
C ALA A 92 -2.96 14.41 2.53
N VAL A 93 -1.71 13.99 2.33
CA VAL A 93 -0.94 14.21 1.11
C VAL A 93 -0.88 12.91 0.31
N MET A 94 -1.15 13.02 -0.98
CA MET A 94 -1.20 11.92 -1.92
C MET A 94 -0.17 12.12 -3.03
N GLU A 95 0.39 11.02 -3.49
CA GLU A 95 1.20 10.90 -4.68
C GLU A 95 0.41 10.18 -5.76
N TYR A 96 0.34 10.77 -6.95
CA TYR A 96 -0.37 10.26 -8.12
C TYR A 96 0.59 10.10 -9.29
N GLN A 97 0.38 9.06 -10.09
CA GLN A 97 1.05 8.90 -11.38
C GLN A 97 0.19 9.55 -12.46
N SER A 98 0.76 10.48 -13.23
CA SER A 98 0.10 11.08 -14.40
C SER A 98 1.05 11.04 -15.59
N GLY A 99 0.88 10.02 -16.44
CA GLY A 99 1.81 9.73 -17.54
C GLY A 99 3.23 9.50 -17.00
N THR A 100 4.17 10.38 -17.37
CA THR A 100 5.57 10.34 -16.92
C THR A 100 5.85 11.18 -15.67
N LYS A 101 4.86 11.92 -15.16
CA LYS A 101 5.00 12.82 -14.01
C LYS A 101 4.49 12.16 -12.74
N ILE A 102 5.18 12.46 -11.65
CA ILE A 102 4.69 12.22 -10.29
C ILE A 102 4.08 13.54 -9.80
N VAL A 103 2.81 13.51 -9.42
CA VAL A 103 2.09 14.67 -8.89
C VAL A 103 1.85 14.44 -7.41
N VAL A 104 2.24 15.40 -6.57
CA VAL A 104 2.04 15.34 -5.12
C VAL A 104 1.12 16.48 -4.71
N GLY A 105 0.12 16.20 -3.89
CA GLY A 105 -0.75 17.24 -3.36
C GLY A 105 -1.71 16.76 -2.29
N SER A 106 -2.37 17.69 -1.63
CA SER A 106 -3.40 17.41 -0.63
C SER A 106 -4.72 16.96 -1.27
N LEU A 107 -5.55 16.26 -0.51
CA LEU A 107 -6.91 15.91 -0.95
C LEU A 107 -7.79 17.16 -1.07
N LEU A 108 -7.71 18.05 -0.07
CA LEU A 108 -8.50 19.28 0.01
C LEU A 108 -7.58 20.50 -0.03
N ALA A 109 -8.04 21.55 -0.72
CA ALA A 109 -7.39 22.86 -0.67
C ALA A 109 -7.83 23.63 0.57
N ILE A 110 -9.14 23.60 0.85
CA ILE A 110 -9.77 24.28 1.98
C ILE A 110 -11.10 23.59 2.32
N ALA A 111 -11.48 23.64 3.60
CA ALA A 111 -12.79 23.27 4.07
C ALA A 111 -13.29 24.29 5.10
N GLU A 112 -14.58 24.60 5.04
CA GLU A 112 -15.29 25.51 5.93
C GLU A 112 -16.52 24.78 6.48
N ILE A 113 -16.87 25.07 7.73
CA ILE A 113 -18.09 24.57 8.35
C ILE A 113 -18.83 25.81 8.82
N GLU A 114 -19.96 26.10 8.18
CA GLU A 114 -20.78 27.26 8.54
C GLU A 114 -21.33 27.08 9.96
N THR A 115 -21.22 28.14 10.77
CA THR A 115 -21.41 28.08 12.22
C THR A 115 -22.57 28.91 12.74
N ASP A 116 -23.26 29.63 11.88
CA ASP A 116 -24.36 30.53 12.25
C ASP A 116 -25.56 29.73 12.75
N ASP A 117 -26.56 30.41 13.35
CA ASP A 117 -27.76 29.82 14.01
C ASP A 117 -28.70 29.00 13.09
N GLY A 118 -28.20 28.56 11.91
CA GLY A 118 -28.89 27.72 10.94
C GLY A 118 -28.37 26.28 10.88
N PRO A 119 -28.81 25.52 9.86
CA PRO A 119 -28.31 24.17 9.59
C PRO A 119 -26.79 24.18 9.39
N VAL A 120 -26.08 23.24 10.01
CA VAL A 120 -24.64 23.12 9.84
C VAL A 120 -24.34 22.60 8.42
N VAL A 121 -23.76 23.45 7.58
CA VAL A 121 -23.34 23.12 6.21
C VAL A 121 -21.82 23.02 6.15
N ALA A 122 -21.32 21.91 5.60
CA ALA A 122 -19.92 21.77 5.27
C ALA A 122 -19.66 22.22 3.84
N ARG A 123 -18.58 22.98 3.64
CA ARG A 123 -18.13 23.46 2.35
C ARG A 123 -16.68 23.09 2.12
N TRP A 124 -16.31 22.72 0.90
CA TRP A 124 -14.92 22.40 0.59
C TRP A 124 -14.55 22.76 -0.85
N LYS A 125 -13.24 22.86 -1.08
CA LYS A 125 -12.62 22.81 -2.40
C LYS A 125 -11.61 21.66 -2.45
N PHE A 126 -11.62 20.90 -3.54
CA PHE A 126 -10.59 19.89 -3.76
C PHE A 126 -9.22 20.50 -4.06
N GLY A 127 -8.16 19.79 -3.66
CA GLY A 127 -6.78 20.18 -3.94
C GLY A 127 -6.50 20.34 -5.43
N GLU A 128 -5.60 21.25 -5.80
CA GLU A 128 -5.26 21.52 -7.21
C GLU A 128 -4.73 20.27 -7.92
N ALA A 129 -3.80 19.54 -7.29
CA ALA A 129 -3.27 18.28 -7.81
C ALA A 129 -4.39 17.27 -8.10
N PHE A 130 -5.30 17.10 -7.15
CA PHE A 130 -6.46 16.22 -7.30
C PHE A 130 -7.33 16.62 -8.50
N ARG A 131 -7.65 17.92 -8.63
CA ARG A 131 -8.49 18.43 -9.71
C ARG A 131 -7.82 18.24 -11.07
N HIS A 132 -6.52 18.50 -11.17
CA HIS A 132 -5.74 18.29 -12.37
C HIS A 132 -5.75 16.82 -12.82
N ILE A 133 -5.52 15.90 -11.88
CA ILE A 133 -5.56 14.46 -12.14
C ILE A 133 -6.94 14.03 -12.65
N ALA A 134 -8.00 14.44 -11.96
CA ALA A 134 -9.35 14.11 -12.37
C ALA A 134 -9.73 14.67 -13.76
N GLN A 135 -9.28 15.88 -14.08
CA GLN A 135 -9.53 16.52 -15.37
C GLN A 135 -8.95 15.73 -16.55
N GLY A 136 -7.81 15.07 -16.35
CA GLY A 136 -7.10 14.28 -17.36
C GLY A 136 -7.50 12.80 -17.43
N SER A 137 -8.19 12.28 -16.41
CA SER A 137 -8.51 10.85 -16.26
C SER A 137 -9.38 10.29 -17.38
N ASP A 138 -8.93 9.22 -18.01
CA ASP A 138 -9.64 8.52 -19.09
C ASP A 138 -10.06 7.07 -18.74
N TYR A 139 -9.73 6.60 -17.54
CA TYR A 139 -10.18 5.33 -16.98
C TYR A 139 -10.70 5.52 -15.55
N TRP A 140 -11.61 4.65 -15.10
CA TRP A 140 -12.31 4.83 -13.82
C TRP A 140 -12.63 3.52 -13.11
N ALA A 141 -12.77 3.60 -11.80
CA ALA A 141 -13.37 2.55 -10.98
C ALA A 141 -14.88 2.76 -10.85
N ILE A 142 -15.62 1.66 -10.75
CA ILE A 142 -17.04 1.65 -10.41
C ILE A 142 -17.18 1.13 -8.98
N ILE A 143 -17.41 2.05 -8.04
CA ILE A 143 -17.49 1.78 -6.60
C ILE A 143 -18.95 1.58 -6.22
N ASP A 144 -19.29 0.45 -5.59
CA ASP A 144 -20.58 0.27 -4.93
C ASP A 144 -20.61 1.10 -3.64
N ARG A 145 -21.49 2.11 -3.57
CA ARG A 145 -21.54 3.05 -2.46
C ARG A 145 -21.96 2.36 -1.17
N SER A 146 -22.98 1.50 -1.23
CA SER A 146 -23.51 0.82 -0.05
C SER A 146 -22.44 -0.02 0.63
N THR A 147 -21.64 -0.73 -0.18
CA THR A 147 -20.49 -1.53 0.24
C THR A 147 -19.40 -0.64 0.84
N ALA A 148 -18.99 0.42 0.13
CA ALA A 148 -17.93 1.33 0.59
C ALA A 148 -18.28 2.01 1.92
N LEU A 149 -19.52 2.49 2.07
CA LEU A 149 -20.01 3.11 3.30
C LEU A 149 -20.24 2.11 4.44
N SER A 150 -20.38 0.81 4.14
CA SER A 150 -20.51 -0.25 5.15
C SER A 150 -19.17 -0.74 5.70
N MET A 151 -18.05 -0.43 5.05
CA MET A 151 -16.72 -0.87 5.48
C MET A 151 -16.31 -0.29 6.83
N THR A 152 -15.58 -1.07 7.62
CA THR A 152 -15.11 -0.71 8.96
C THR A 152 -13.61 -0.52 9.03
N SER A 153 -12.87 -0.98 8.02
CA SER A 153 -11.42 -0.81 7.91
C SER A 153 -11.04 0.08 6.73
N ARG A 154 -10.13 1.04 6.95
CA ARG A 154 -9.51 1.80 5.84
C ARG A 154 -8.83 0.87 4.84
N TYR A 155 -8.25 -0.24 5.31
CA TYR A 155 -7.56 -1.20 4.45
C TYR A 155 -8.56 -1.94 3.56
N ALA A 156 -9.74 -2.27 4.07
CA ALA A 156 -10.80 -2.89 3.28
C ALA A 156 -11.35 -1.91 2.23
N MET A 157 -11.57 -0.65 2.60
CA MET A 157 -12.03 0.38 1.66
C MET A 157 -11.02 0.63 0.55
N ARG A 158 -9.74 0.80 0.87
CA ARG A 158 -8.69 0.96 -0.13
C ARG A 158 -8.52 -0.29 -1.02
N LEU A 159 -8.56 -1.48 -0.43
CA LEU A 159 -8.51 -2.73 -1.19
C LEU A 159 -9.71 -2.87 -2.14
N HIS A 160 -10.92 -2.60 -1.66
CA HIS A 160 -12.13 -2.63 -2.47
C HIS A 160 -12.05 -1.69 -3.66
N GLU A 161 -11.58 -0.46 -3.46
CA GLU A 161 -11.40 0.51 -4.55
C GLU A 161 -10.38 0.01 -5.57
N MET A 162 -9.24 -0.52 -5.10
CA MET A 162 -8.21 -1.10 -5.97
C MET A 162 -8.75 -2.24 -6.83
N ILE A 163 -9.56 -3.13 -6.25
CA ILE A 163 -10.19 -4.24 -6.97
C ILE A 163 -11.29 -3.72 -7.91
N ALA A 164 -12.12 -2.78 -7.47
CA ALA A 164 -13.19 -2.20 -8.28
C ALA A 164 -12.67 -1.51 -9.57
N LEU A 165 -11.47 -0.94 -9.52
CA LEU A 165 -10.77 -0.42 -10.70
C LEU A 165 -10.38 -1.51 -11.70
N ARG A 166 -10.10 -2.72 -11.21
CA ARG A 166 -9.50 -3.82 -11.97
C ARG A 166 -10.52 -4.90 -12.36
N ALA A 167 -11.64 -5.00 -11.66
CA ALA A 167 -12.58 -6.11 -11.75
C ALA A 167 -13.27 -6.22 -13.11
N ASN A 168 -13.36 -5.12 -13.87
CA ASN A 168 -13.95 -5.12 -15.21
C ASN A 168 -12.94 -5.35 -16.33
N LEU A 169 -11.68 -5.71 -16.02
CA LEU A 169 -10.66 -6.02 -17.02
C LEU A 169 -10.75 -7.50 -17.43
N SER A 170 -10.96 -7.78 -18.72
CA SER A 170 -11.20 -9.16 -19.22
C SER A 170 -10.03 -10.12 -19.07
N HIS A 171 -8.79 -9.62 -18.98
CA HIS A 171 -7.58 -10.45 -18.99
C HIS A 171 -6.69 -10.24 -17.76
N LYS A 172 -7.24 -9.64 -16.69
CA LYS A 172 -6.47 -9.36 -15.47
C LYS A 172 -7.29 -9.71 -14.23
N ALA A 173 -6.97 -10.88 -13.67
CA ALA A 173 -7.56 -11.39 -12.43
C ALA A 173 -6.54 -11.43 -11.26
N SER A 174 -5.30 -10.98 -11.49
CA SER A 174 -4.30 -10.81 -10.44
C SER A 174 -3.33 -9.67 -10.72
N GLU A 175 -2.68 -9.18 -9.66
CA GLU A 175 -1.59 -8.21 -9.75
C GLU A 175 -0.64 -8.36 -8.56
N THR A 176 0.66 -8.23 -8.81
CA THR A 176 1.69 -8.26 -7.78
C THR A 176 2.08 -6.85 -7.37
N PHE A 177 1.97 -6.57 -6.08
CA PHE A 177 2.38 -5.31 -5.46
C PHE A 177 3.62 -5.53 -4.60
N THR A 178 4.56 -4.59 -4.61
CA THR A 178 5.66 -4.59 -3.63
C THR A 178 5.11 -4.29 -2.24
N LEU A 179 5.80 -4.73 -1.19
CA LEU A 179 5.37 -4.39 0.19
C LEU A 179 5.36 -2.89 0.47
N LEU A 180 6.22 -2.13 -0.20
CA LEU A 180 6.26 -0.67 -0.08
C LEU A 180 5.02 -0.04 -0.73
N ASP A 181 4.77 -0.39 -2.00
CA ASP A 181 3.63 0.13 -2.76
C ASP A 181 2.29 -0.25 -2.11
N LEU A 182 2.15 -1.50 -1.67
CA LEU A 182 0.91 -1.95 -1.02
C LEU A 182 0.62 -1.18 0.28
N ARG A 183 1.65 -0.90 1.11
CA ARG A 183 1.48 -0.07 2.32
C ARG A 183 1.06 1.35 1.97
N ALA A 184 1.67 1.92 0.93
CA ALA A 184 1.38 3.26 0.46
C ALA A 184 -0.06 3.39 -0.05
N ARG A 185 -0.56 2.40 -0.80
CA ARG A 185 -1.94 2.38 -1.30
C ARG A 185 -2.97 2.10 -0.20
N LEU A 186 -2.67 1.20 0.74
CA LEU A 186 -3.54 0.87 1.86
C LEU A 186 -3.59 1.97 2.95
N GLY A 187 -2.65 2.93 2.95
CA GLY A 187 -2.61 3.97 3.98
C GLY A 187 -2.12 3.44 5.33
N VAL A 188 -1.08 2.60 5.30
CA VAL A 188 -0.36 2.16 6.49
C VAL A 188 0.56 3.29 6.96
N PRO A 189 0.43 3.84 8.19
CA PRO A 189 1.27 4.95 8.61
C PRO A 189 2.76 4.62 8.66
N LYS A 190 3.62 5.64 8.55
CA LYS A 190 5.08 5.51 8.59
C LYS A 190 5.53 4.79 9.86
N GLY A 191 6.42 3.82 9.72
CA GLY A 191 6.92 3.01 10.84
C GLY A 191 5.90 2.03 11.43
N LYS A 192 4.76 1.80 10.77
CA LYS A 192 3.77 0.79 11.18
C LYS A 192 3.74 -0.38 10.20
N LEU A 193 3.41 -1.56 10.73
CA LEU A 193 3.26 -2.81 9.96
C LEU A 193 4.46 -3.12 9.03
N GLU A 194 5.67 -2.80 9.48
CA GLU A 194 6.91 -2.96 8.70
C GLU A 194 7.24 -4.43 8.42
N ARG A 195 6.89 -5.33 9.34
CA ARG A 195 7.07 -6.77 9.17
C ARG A 195 5.90 -7.37 8.38
N TRP A 196 6.20 -8.29 7.47
CA TRP A 196 5.20 -9.03 6.68
C TRP A 196 4.11 -9.64 7.57
N ASP A 197 4.49 -10.37 8.62
CA ASP A 197 3.51 -11.05 9.49
C ASP A 197 2.52 -10.08 10.13
N MET A 198 2.98 -8.87 10.50
CA MET A 198 2.12 -7.84 11.06
C MET A 198 1.23 -7.21 9.99
N LEU A 199 1.77 -6.87 8.81
CA LEU A 199 0.99 -6.35 7.69
C LEU A 199 -0.10 -7.34 7.26
N ASN A 200 0.26 -8.61 7.09
CA ASN A 200 -0.66 -9.65 6.67
C ASN A 200 -1.78 -9.85 7.70
N ARG A 201 -1.42 -10.01 8.98
CA ARG A 201 -2.40 -10.28 10.05
C ARG A 201 -3.29 -9.09 10.40
N LYS A 202 -2.78 -7.86 10.31
CA LYS A 202 -3.49 -6.65 10.79
C LYS A 202 -4.12 -5.81 9.68
N ALA A 203 -3.66 -5.94 8.43
CA ALA A 203 -4.21 -5.17 7.31
C ALA A 203 -4.77 -6.07 6.21
N ILE A 204 -3.94 -6.93 5.61
CA ILE A 204 -4.31 -7.65 4.39
C ILE A 204 -5.42 -8.67 4.65
N GLN A 205 -5.25 -9.61 5.58
CA GLN A 205 -6.25 -10.65 5.84
C GLN A 205 -7.57 -10.06 6.36
N PRO A 206 -7.57 -9.11 7.33
CA PRO A 206 -8.82 -8.46 7.73
C PRO A 206 -9.52 -7.73 6.57
N ALA A 207 -8.76 -7.05 5.70
CA ALA A 207 -9.30 -6.37 4.54
C ALA A 207 -9.92 -7.34 3.53
N ILE A 208 -9.23 -8.44 3.21
CA ILE A 208 -9.74 -9.50 2.33
C ILE A 208 -11.02 -10.10 2.89
N ASN A 209 -11.03 -10.46 4.18
CA ASN A 209 -12.20 -11.03 4.84
C ASN A 209 -13.39 -10.09 4.79
N GLU A 210 -13.17 -8.80 5.03
CA GLU A 210 -14.23 -7.80 4.96
C GLU A 210 -14.75 -7.64 3.52
N VAL A 211 -13.87 -7.43 2.53
CA VAL A 211 -14.24 -7.31 1.12
C VAL A 211 -15.03 -8.53 0.63
N ASN A 212 -14.58 -9.74 0.94
CA ASN A 212 -15.25 -10.99 0.55
C ASN A 212 -16.63 -11.18 1.21
N ARG A 213 -16.84 -10.56 2.37
CA ARG A 213 -18.08 -10.68 3.14
C ARG A 213 -19.16 -9.72 2.67
N ILE A 214 -18.79 -8.48 2.32
CA ILE A 214 -19.78 -7.41 2.06
C ILE A 214 -19.81 -6.90 0.62
N SER A 215 -18.83 -7.27 -0.20
CA SER A 215 -18.82 -6.88 -1.62
C SER A 215 -19.12 -8.08 -2.53
N ARG A 216 -19.36 -7.78 -3.80
CA ARG A 216 -19.47 -8.78 -4.87
C ARG A 216 -18.13 -9.42 -5.28
N PHE A 217 -17.01 -8.98 -4.71
CA PHE A 217 -15.69 -9.50 -5.09
C PHE A 217 -15.32 -10.73 -4.26
N ALA A 218 -14.64 -11.67 -4.90
CA ALA A 218 -13.88 -12.71 -4.21
C ALA A 218 -12.39 -12.39 -4.39
N VAL A 219 -11.68 -12.19 -3.30
CA VAL A 219 -10.30 -11.72 -3.24
C VAL A 219 -9.47 -12.70 -2.43
N SER A 220 -8.27 -13.01 -2.90
CA SER A 220 -7.26 -13.76 -2.14
C SER A 220 -5.88 -13.14 -2.35
N ALA A 221 -4.91 -13.51 -1.50
CA ALA A 221 -3.57 -12.95 -1.59
C ALA A 221 -2.49 -14.00 -1.26
N VAL A 222 -1.41 -13.99 -2.04
CA VAL A 222 -0.26 -14.89 -1.87
C VAL A 222 1.02 -14.06 -1.72
N PRO A 223 1.84 -14.30 -0.68
CA PRO A 223 3.12 -13.62 -0.54
C PRO A 223 4.09 -14.05 -1.65
N LYS A 224 4.75 -13.07 -2.27
CA LYS A 224 5.87 -13.30 -3.20
C LYS A 224 7.18 -13.17 -2.44
N LYS A 225 7.96 -14.26 -2.47
CA LYS A 225 9.23 -14.38 -1.74
C LYS A 225 10.43 -14.22 -2.66
N ARG A 226 11.49 -13.63 -2.13
CA ARG A 226 12.86 -13.71 -2.65
C ARG A 226 13.71 -14.35 -1.55
N GLY A 227 14.07 -15.62 -1.73
CA GLY A 227 14.62 -16.45 -0.65
C GLY A 227 13.63 -16.57 0.51
N ARG A 228 14.08 -16.22 1.74
CA ARG A 228 13.24 -16.27 2.95
C ARG A 228 12.42 -14.99 3.19
N ILE A 229 12.65 -13.94 2.41
CA ILE A 229 12.05 -12.62 2.62
C ILE A 229 10.84 -12.48 1.70
N VAL A 230 9.71 -12.00 2.23
CA VAL A 230 8.56 -11.58 1.41
C VAL A 230 8.86 -10.20 0.85
N VAL A 231 8.84 -10.07 -0.48
CA VAL A 231 9.14 -8.81 -1.21
C VAL A 231 7.89 -8.17 -1.78
N GLY A 232 6.81 -8.94 -1.92
CA GLY A 232 5.54 -8.45 -2.43
C GLY A 232 4.38 -9.40 -2.13
N VAL A 233 3.23 -9.05 -2.66
CA VAL A 233 1.97 -9.80 -2.52
C VAL A 233 1.30 -9.81 -3.88
N GLU A 234 0.97 -10.99 -4.37
CA GLU A 234 0.04 -11.12 -5.49
C GLU A 234 -1.37 -11.22 -4.93
N ILE A 235 -2.23 -10.31 -5.37
CA ILE A 235 -3.64 -10.28 -5.02
C ILE A 235 -4.42 -10.79 -6.22
N PHE A 236 -5.32 -11.73 -5.99
CA PHE A 236 -6.23 -12.30 -6.98
C PHE A 236 -7.63 -11.79 -6.73
N TRP A 237 -8.41 -11.61 -7.79
CA TRP A 237 -9.82 -11.23 -7.68
C TRP A 237 -10.70 -11.85 -8.76
N SER A 238 -11.96 -12.07 -8.41
CA SER A 238 -13.06 -12.36 -9.34
C SER A 238 -14.34 -11.65 -8.91
N VAL A 239 -15.32 -11.55 -9.82
CA VAL A 239 -16.64 -10.98 -9.54
C VAL A 239 -17.63 -12.13 -9.40
N ARG A 240 -18.37 -12.16 -8.29
CA ARG A 240 -19.46 -13.11 -8.09
C ARG A 240 -20.64 -12.72 -8.98
N THR A 241 -20.97 -13.55 -9.96
CA THR A 241 -22.24 -13.46 -10.70
C THR A 241 -23.35 -14.04 -9.85
N HIS A 242 -24.52 -13.40 -9.80
CA HIS A 242 -25.67 -14.00 -9.12
C HIS A 242 -26.17 -15.20 -9.95
N ASP A 243 -26.48 -16.28 -9.25
CA ASP A 243 -27.02 -17.59 -9.72
C ASP A 243 -26.09 -18.50 -10.55
N THR A 244 -24.96 -18.92 -9.98
CA THR A 244 -24.54 -20.35 -9.86
C THR A 244 -23.14 -20.44 -9.20
N GLU A 245 -22.96 -21.48 -8.40
CA GLU A 245 -21.70 -21.96 -7.80
C GLU A 245 -21.04 -21.07 -6.73
N ILE A 246 -21.57 -21.19 -5.51
CA ILE A 246 -20.69 -21.35 -4.34
C ILE A 246 -20.03 -22.73 -4.48
N GLU A 247 -18.95 -22.83 -5.24
CA GLU A 247 -17.81 -23.74 -4.97
C GLU A 247 -16.62 -23.24 -5.78
N GLY A 248 -15.62 -22.75 -5.05
CA GLY A 248 -14.43 -22.15 -5.63
C GLY A 248 -14.00 -20.95 -4.82
N GLU A 249 -13.37 -21.19 -3.66
CA GLU A 249 -12.35 -20.23 -3.23
C GLU A 249 -11.45 -19.97 -4.45
N PRO A 250 -11.05 -18.72 -4.75
CA PRO A 250 -10.01 -18.46 -5.74
C PRO A 250 -8.71 -19.08 -5.22
N VAL A 251 -8.53 -20.38 -5.52
CA VAL A 251 -7.36 -21.17 -5.17
C VAL A 251 -6.21 -20.59 -5.99
N PRO A 252 -5.16 -20.05 -5.33
CA PRO A 252 -3.93 -19.78 -6.05
C PRO A 252 -3.40 -21.12 -6.53
N SER A 253 -3.21 -21.27 -7.85
CA SER A 253 -2.48 -22.41 -8.43
C SER A 253 -1.12 -22.50 -7.72
N ARG A 254 -1.00 -23.44 -6.77
CA ARG A 254 0.29 -23.77 -6.17
C ARG A 254 1.14 -24.34 -7.31
N PRO A 255 2.31 -23.77 -7.64
CA PRO A 255 3.27 -24.54 -8.42
C PRO A 255 3.65 -25.74 -7.56
N SER A 256 3.32 -26.93 -8.05
CA SER A 256 3.85 -28.19 -7.52
C SER A 256 5.37 -28.06 -7.52
N LEU A 257 5.97 -28.15 -6.33
CA LEU A 257 7.39 -28.43 -6.20
C LEU A 257 7.59 -29.84 -6.74
N SER A 258 7.87 -29.95 -8.03
CA SER A 258 8.40 -31.16 -8.64
C SER A 258 9.76 -31.41 -8.01
N VAL A 259 9.78 -32.26 -6.98
CA VAL A 259 11.00 -32.86 -6.47
C VAL A 259 11.49 -33.79 -7.57
N ILE A 260 12.53 -33.36 -8.28
CA ILE A 260 13.35 -34.24 -9.11
C ILE A 260 14.05 -35.19 -8.14
N PRO A 261 13.86 -36.53 -8.25
CA PRO A 261 14.62 -37.46 -7.44
C PRO A 261 16.07 -37.53 -7.97
N PRO A 262 17.11 -37.45 -7.13
CA PRO A 262 18.41 -37.94 -7.51
C PRO A 262 18.46 -39.46 -7.32
N GLU A 263 18.88 -40.17 -8.36
CA GLU A 263 19.28 -41.58 -8.30
C GLU A 263 20.54 -41.75 -7.45
N ASP A 264 20.50 -42.84 -6.67
CA ASP A 264 21.55 -43.65 -6.04
C ASP A 264 22.88 -43.01 -5.58
N THR A 265 23.16 -43.18 -4.29
CA THR A 265 24.17 -44.17 -3.86
C THR A 265 24.12 -44.38 -2.34
N SER A 266 24.46 -45.60 -1.96
CA SER A 266 24.31 -46.24 -0.66
C SER A 266 25.07 -45.59 0.50
N SER A 267 24.49 -45.71 1.71
CA SER A 267 25.10 -46.29 2.92
C SER A 267 24.67 -45.55 4.20
N GLU A 268 23.86 -46.19 5.07
CA GLU A 268 24.16 -46.27 6.51
C GLU A 268 23.10 -47.08 7.28
N ALA A 269 23.58 -48.02 8.09
CA ALA A 269 22.89 -48.60 9.24
C ALA A 269 23.33 -47.85 10.53
N PRO A 270 22.78 -48.12 11.72
CA PRO A 270 21.44 -47.74 12.13
C PRO A 270 21.39 -46.89 13.42
N LYS A 271 20.20 -46.32 13.64
CA LYS A 271 19.63 -45.61 14.80
C LYS A 271 20.22 -45.94 16.19
N ALA A 272 20.44 -44.88 16.97
CA ALA A 272 20.44 -44.93 18.42
C ALA A 272 19.40 -43.98 19.03
N SER A 273 18.47 -44.58 19.76
CA SER A 273 17.40 -44.00 20.57
C SER A 273 17.95 -43.23 21.77
N ARG A 274 17.35 -42.09 22.14
CA ARG A 274 17.46 -41.58 23.51
C ARG A 274 16.13 -41.08 24.07
N THR A 275 15.94 -41.50 25.30
CA THR A 275 14.71 -41.60 26.07
C THR A 275 14.38 -40.29 26.77
N ARG A 276 13.08 -40.03 26.86
CA ARG A 276 12.38 -39.07 27.72
C ARG A 276 12.68 -39.36 29.20
N ALA A 277 13.07 -38.33 29.96
CA ALA A 277 12.92 -38.30 31.41
C ALA A 277 12.48 -36.90 31.88
N VAL A 278 11.38 -36.90 32.62
CA VAL A 278 10.73 -35.75 33.28
C VAL A 278 11.06 -35.85 34.77
N ARG A 279 11.40 -34.74 35.44
CA ARG A 279 10.98 -34.37 36.82
C ARG A 279 11.57 -33.00 37.27
N LYS A 280 10.72 -31.96 37.18
CA LYS A 280 10.16 -31.05 38.22
C LYS A 280 10.90 -30.81 39.57
N PRO A 281 10.52 -29.76 40.35
CA PRO A 281 11.16 -28.44 40.51
C PRO A 281 11.66 -28.20 41.96
N VAL A 282 12.03 -26.97 42.38
CA VAL A 282 11.66 -26.29 43.65
C VAL A 282 12.45 -24.96 43.87
N SER A 283 11.65 -23.92 44.09
CA SER A 283 11.74 -22.61 44.80
C SER A 283 13.04 -21.87 45.20
N ASP A 284 12.95 -20.56 44.93
CA ASP A 284 13.14 -19.38 45.79
C ASP A 284 14.51 -18.97 46.36
N THR A 285 14.93 -17.76 46.00
CA THR A 285 15.18 -16.67 46.96
C THR A 285 15.19 -15.31 46.27
N ALA A 286 14.49 -14.35 46.86
CA ALA A 286 14.38 -12.96 46.43
C ALA A 286 15.55 -12.12 46.98
N THR A 287 16.02 -11.11 46.24
CA THR A 287 16.46 -9.84 46.83
C THR A 287 16.35 -8.68 45.82
N SER A 288 15.80 -7.57 46.32
CA SER A 288 15.53 -6.29 45.66
C SER A 288 16.80 -5.45 45.46
N ALA A 289 16.91 -4.75 44.32
CA ALA A 289 17.62 -3.46 44.21
C ALA A 289 17.30 -2.72 42.89
N LYS A 290 16.74 -1.50 43.00
CA LYS A 290 16.83 -0.38 42.03
C LYS A 290 17.47 0.79 42.79
N PRO A 291 18.00 1.87 42.18
CA PRO A 291 18.02 2.24 40.75
C PRO A 291 19.40 2.74 40.26
N ARG A 292 19.63 2.76 38.93
CA ARG A 292 20.64 3.65 38.34
C ARG A 292 20.27 4.00 36.89
N GLN A 293 19.98 5.29 36.67
CA GLN A 293 19.84 5.89 35.34
C GLN A 293 21.16 5.77 34.59
N ARG A 294 21.10 5.23 33.37
CA ARG A 294 22.11 5.48 32.35
C ARG A 294 21.39 5.65 31.01
N ARG A 295 21.30 6.90 30.55
CA ARG A 295 20.99 7.22 29.16
C ARG A 295 22.09 6.62 28.29
N SER A 296 21.75 5.83 27.27
CA SER A 296 22.65 5.54 26.16
C SER A 296 21.88 5.27 24.88
N LYS A 297 21.99 6.24 23.95
CA LYS A 297 21.86 6.13 22.50
C LYS A 297 20.95 5.02 21.96
N ALA A 298 19.70 5.40 21.73
CA ALA A 298 19.03 5.01 20.50
C ALA A 298 19.80 5.66 19.34
N ASP A 299 20.53 4.89 18.56
CA ASP A 299 20.89 5.26 17.19
C ASP A 299 21.26 4.01 16.39
N ALA A 300 20.55 3.85 15.27
CA ALA A 300 20.87 3.04 14.09
C ALA A 300 21.33 1.59 14.30
N ALA A 301 20.37 0.66 14.43
CA ALA A 301 20.56 -0.70 13.92
C ALA A 301 20.13 -0.74 12.45
N PRO A 302 21.02 -1.02 11.47
CA PRO A 302 20.70 -0.98 10.05
C PRO A 302 19.68 -2.05 9.67
N GLN A 303 18.69 -1.66 8.87
CA GLN A 303 17.76 -2.59 8.22
C GLN A 303 18.56 -3.54 7.31
N PRO A 304 18.26 -4.85 7.28
CA PRO A 304 18.93 -5.77 6.36
C PRO A 304 18.42 -5.51 4.92
N LEU A 305 19.10 -4.62 4.22
CA LEU A 305 19.10 -4.48 2.77
C LEU A 305 20.43 -5.05 2.27
N ALA A 306 20.58 -5.65 1.11
CA ALA A 306 19.69 -5.98 0.03
C ALA A 306 20.53 -6.90 -0.87
N VAL A 307 19.92 -7.77 -1.64
CA VAL A 307 20.63 -8.37 -2.77
C VAL A 307 20.80 -7.27 -3.83
N PHE A 308 22.00 -7.13 -4.38
CA PHE A 308 22.24 -6.21 -5.49
C PHE A 308 21.43 -6.68 -6.70
N PRO A 309 20.65 -5.82 -7.38
CA PRO A 309 19.80 -6.24 -8.50
C PRO A 309 20.63 -6.98 -9.55
N SER A 310 20.19 -8.15 -10.02
CA SER A 310 20.91 -8.93 -11.02
C SER A 310 20.80 -8.35 -12.43
N GLU A 311 19.74 -7.59 -12.72
CA GLU A 311 19.44 -6.95 -14.01
C GLU A 311 18.79 -5.56 -13.82
N GLY A 312 18.81 -4.73 -14.87
CA GLY A 312 18.19 -3.41 -14.88
C GLY A 312 18.96 -2.32 -14.12
N SER A 313 18.41 -1.11 -14.15
CA SER A 313 18.99 0.10 -13.55
C SER A 313 18.81 0.16 -12.02
N LEU A 314 19.65 0.95 -11.34
CA LEU A 314 19.45 1.25 -9.93
C LEU A 314 18.36 2.31 -9.70
N HIS A 315 17.83 2.96 -10.75
CA HIS A 315 16.70 3.88 -10.61
C HIS A 315 15.53 3.19 -9.89
N TYR A 316 15.01 3.85 -8.85
CA TYR A 316 13.90 3.36 -8.02
C TYR A 316 14.19 2.09 -7.21
N THR A 317 15.47 1.77 -7.00
CA THR A 317 15.89 0.71 -6.08
C THR A 317 16.46 1.27 -4.79
N ALA A 318 16.55 0.46 -3.75
CA ALA A 318 17.23 0.82 -2.50
C ALA A 318 18.73 1.14 -2.67
N TRP A 319 19.29 0.89 -3.86
CA TRP A 319 20.69 1.12 -4.22
C TRP A 319 20.92 2.47 -4.91
N ALA A 320 19.86 3.18 -5.32
CA ALA A 320 19.96 4.49 -5.97
C ALA A 320 20.62 5.52 -5.05
N GLU A 321 20.14 5.63 -3.82
CA GLU A 321 20.59 6.64 -2.86
C GLU A 321 22.02 6.39 -2.36
N PRO A 322 22.42 5.14 -1.99
CA PRO A 322 23.81 4.81 -1.69
C PRO A 322 24.76 5.08 -2.87
N ALA A 323 24.34 4.78 -4.10
CA ALA A 323 25.14 5.07 -5.29
C ALA A 323 25.35 6.59 -5.46
N ARG A 324 24.27 7.38 -5.44
CA ARG A 324 24.31 8.84 -5.63
C ARG A 324 25.16 9.55 -4.58
N ARG A 325 25.21 9.03 -3.35
CA ARG A 325 26.03 9.59 -2.26
C ARG A 325 27.54 9.48 -2.54
N GLN A 326 27.97 8.41 -3.20
CA GLN A 326 29.39 8.08 -3.35
C GLN A 326 29.94 8.35 -4.76
N LEU A 327 29.07 8.43 -5.77
CA LEU A 327 29.48 8.66 -7.17
C LEU A 327 29.99 10.11 -7.39
N PRO A 328 30.94 10.31 -8.33
CA PRO A 328 31.42 11.64 -8.67
C PRO A 328 30.32 12.50 -9.30
N GLN A 329 30.42 13.82 -9.14
CA GLN A 329 29.56 14.77 -9.85
C GLN A 329 30.23 15.24 -11.16
N PRO A 330 29.48 15.39 -12.27
CA PRO A 330 28.05 15.06 -12.42
C PRO A 330 27.78 13.56 -12.32
N THR A 331 26.70 13.19 -11.64
CA THR A 331 26.36 11.79 -11.32
C THR A 331 26.21 10.98 -12.62
N PRO A 332 27.02 9.91 -12.82
CA PRO A 332 26.90 9.04 -13.98
C PRO A 332 25.56 8.29 -14.02
N ASP A 333 25.14 7.87 -15.22
CA ASP A 333 23.92 7.08 -15.41
C ASP A 333 23.93 5.82 -14.52
N LEU A 334 22.89 5.68 -13.69
CA LEU A 334 22.79 4.60 -12.72
C LEU A 334 22.59 3.21 -13.36
N ALA A 335 22.11 3.12 -14.59
CA ALA A 335 22.10 1.88 -15.36
C ALA A 335 23.53 1.47 -15.74
N VAL A 336 24.34 2.42 -16.22
CA VAL A 336 25.74 2.17 -16.59
C VAL A 336 26.56 1.76 -15.37
N VAL A 337 26.35 2.44 -14.24
CA VAL A 337 26.98 2.11 -12.95
C VAL A 337 26.56 0.71 -12.47
N ALA A 338 25.29 0.33 -12.62
CA ALA A 338 24.80 -1.00 -12.26
C ALA A 338 25.54 -2.10 -13.03
N ASP A 339 25.63 -1.96 -14.35
CA ASP A 339 26.24 -2.96 -15.21
C ASP A 339 27.76 -3.01 -15.04
N ALA A 340 28.40 -1.88 -14.76
CA ALA A 340 29.82 -1.82 -14.43
C ALA A 340 30.11 -2.55 -13.10
N PHE A 341 29.28 -2.36 -12.08
CA PHE A 341 29.45 -3.08 -10.82
C PHE A 341 29.22 -4.59 -10.97
N ARG A 342 28.21 -5.02 -11.74
CA ARG A 342 27.97 -6.45 -12.02
C ARG A 342 29.15 -7.11 -12.72
N ARG A 343 29.72 -6.45 -13.73
CA ARG A 343 30.92 -6.93 -14.44
C ARG A 343 32.11 -7.06 -13.49
N TRP A 344 32.31 -6.08 -12.62
CA TRP A 344 33.36 -6.10 -11.60
C TRP A 344 33.17 -7.23 -10.58
N ALA A 345 31.95 -7.41 -10.08
CA ALA A 345 31.61 -8.46 -9.13
C ALA A 345 31.80 -9.86 -9.74
N LYS A 346 31.36 -10.05 -10.99
CA LYS A 346 31.56 -11.30 -11.76
C LYS A 346 33.05 -11.62 -11.95
N GLY A 347 33.88 -10.62 -12.29
CA GLY A 347 35.32 -10.78 -12.42
C GLY A 347 36.03 -11.19 -11.13
N ARG A 348 35.47 -10.80 -9.97
CA ARG A 348 35.96 -11.20 -8.64
C ARG A 348 35.31 -12.47 -8.08
N LYS A 349 34.47 -13.16 -8.89
CA LYS A 349 33.65 -14.31 -8.45
C LYS A 349 32.82 -14.00 -7.19
N MET A 350 32.36 -12.75 -7.07
CA MET A 350 31.60 -12.26 -5.92
C MET A 350 30.11 -12.39 -6.19
N ALA A 351 29.38 -12.95 -5.22
CA ALA A 351 27.94 -13.09 -5.30
C ALA A 351 27.24 -11.75 -5.02
N LEU A 352 26.22 -11.41 -5.81
CA LEU A 352 25.46 -10.15 -5.67
C LEU A 352 24.56 -10.13 -4.42
N ASP A 353 24.43 -11.26 -3.72
CA ASP A 353 23.76 -11.43 -2.44
C ASP A 353 24.74 -11.56 -1.26
N HIS A 354 26.02 -11.22 -1.48
CA HIS A 354 27.03 -11.24 -0.42
C HIS A 354 26.58 -10.41 0.80
N ARG A 355 26.82 -10.91 2.02
CA ARG A 355 26.35 -10.27 3.26
C ARG A 355 26.76 -8.79 3.41
N ASP A 356 27.91 -8.43 2.82
CA ASP A 356 28.49 -7.08 2.86
C ASP A 356 28.35 -6.34 1.51
N ILE A 357 27.46 -6.79 0.61
CA ILE A 357 27.39 -6.27 -0.77
C ILE A 357 27.11 -4.77 -0.83
N LEU A 358 26.34 -4.23 0.13
CA LEU A 358 26.07 -2.79 0.22
C LEU A 358 27.33 -1.98 0.49
N GLN A 359 28.10 -2.37 1.50
CA GLN A 359 29.34 -1.70 1.86
C GLN A 359 30.40 -1.82 0.75
N ILE A 360 30.46 -2.99 0.11
CA ILE A 360 31.34 -3.23 -1.04
C ILE A 360 30.97 -2.31 -2.21
N PHE A 361 29.68 -2.19 -2.50
CA PHE A 361 29.18 -1.32 -3.56
C PHE A 361 29.43 0.15 -3.27
N GLU A 362 29.16 0.63 -2.05
CA GLU A 362 29.45 2.02 -1.66
C GLU A 362 30.94 2.34 -1.79
N THR A 363 31.81 1.44 -1.33
CA THR A 363 33.27 1.57 -1.46
C THR A 363 33.72 1.55 -2.92
N TRP A 364 33.04 0.76 -3.76
CA TRP A 364 33.31 0.70 -5.19
C TRP A 364 32.85 1.98 -5.92
N CYS A 365 31.67 2.50 -5.60
CA CYS A 365 31.14 3.77 -6.13
C CYS A 365 32.06 4.94 -5.80
N ALA A 366 32.62 4.99 -4.59
CA ALA A 366 33.58 6.02 -4.18
C ALA A 366 34.88 6.01 -5.01
N LYS A 367 35.22 4.88 -5.64
CA LYS A 367 36.39 4.72 -6.52
C LYS A 367 36.01 4.69 -8.00
N TYR A 368 34.73 4.83 -8.32
CA TYR A 368 34.25 4.76 -9.69
C TYR A 368 34.65 6.02 -10.45
N GLN A 369 35.41 5.84 -11.52
CA GLN A 369 35.79 6.91 -12.44
C GLN A 369 35.12 6.68 -13.77
N VAL A 370 34.51 7.73 -14.31
CA VAL A 370 33.97 7.72 -15.67
C VAL A 370 35.18 7.64 -16.61
N ARG A 371 35.37 6.48 -17.27
CA ARG A 371 36.30 6.39 -18.40
C ARG A 371 35.76 7.30 -19.50
N LYS A 372 36.55 8.31 -19.88
CA LYS A 372 36.29 9.16 -21.05
C LYS A 372 36.37 8.35 -22.33
#